data_AF-A0A2I1D8U4-F1
#
_entry.id   AF-A0A2I1D8U4-F1
#
_cell.length_a   1.000
_cell.length_b   1.000
_cell.length_c   1.000
_cell.angle_alpha   90.00
_cell.angle_beta   90.00
_cell.angle_gamma   90.00
#
_symmetry.space_group_name_H-M   'P 1'
#
loop_
_entity.id
_entity.type
_entity.pdbx_description
1 polymer ?
#
loop_
_entity_poly.entity_id
_entity_poly.type
_entity_poly.pdbx_seq_one_letter_code
_entity_poly.pdbx_strand_id
1 'polypeptide(L)'
;MDAGFERSKRLINDAVIRDVLVGKCGYALREISLFGLGQGGMLALLAARELDLSTASGAAATATAGSGRGNSTLGGIISIGAPFPLSSAGNSKQGSKNRTPVLLVAGRDSPVVSDGAVRRTQAEFEFVEVHRYARRGDGMPRSREEMGPVMGFLARILRSWAGVPGGSVEVS
;
A
#
# COMPACT_ATOMS: atom_id res chain seq x y z
N MET A 1 7.57 -20.73 5.30
CA MET A 1 6.13 -20.96 5.11
C MET A 1 5.59 -19.71 4.44
N ASP A 2 5.37 -19.73 3.12
CA ASP A 2 4.64 -18.65 2.44
C ASP A 2 3.32 -18.44 3.18
N ALA A 3 2.89 -17.20 3.40
CA ALA A 3 1.69 -16.90 4.17
C ALA A 3 0.39 -17.34 3.46
N GLY A 4 0.49 -18.17 2.41
CA GLY A 4 -0.61 -18.73 1.63
C GLY A 4 -1.20 -17.73 0.63
N PHE A 5 -0.49 -16.63 0.37
CA PHE A 5 -1.04 -15.51 -0.39
C PHE A 5 -0.71 -15.54 -1.89
N GLU A 6 0.11 -16.48 -2.39
CA GLU A 6 0.50 -16.54 -3.82
C GLU A 6 -0.68 -16.39 -4.79
N ARG A 7 -1.76 -17.16 -4.59
CA ARG A 7 -2.95 -17.08 -5.45
C ARG A 7 -3.62 -15.71 -5.35
N SER A 8 -3.76 -15.18 -4.15
CA SER A 8 -4.43 -13.89 -3.91
C SER A 8 -3.60 -12.71 -4.44
N LYS A 9 -2.27 -12.78 -4.33
CA LYS A 9 -1.35 -11.77 -4.87
C LYS A 9 -1.43 -11.72 -6.39
N ARG A 10 -1.35 -12.87 -7.07
CA ARG A 10 -1.49 -12.94 -8.53
C ARG A 10 -2.84 -12.42 -9.00
N LEU A 11 -3.92 -12.80 -8.31
CA LEU A 11 -5.25 -12.30 -8.64
C LEU A 11 -5.33 -10.77 -8.54
N ILE A 12 -4.82 -10.19 -7.44
CA ILE A 12 -4.82 -8.73 -7.25
C ILE A 12 -3.92 -8.04 -8.27
N ASN A 13 -2.69 -8.53 -8.46
CA ASN A 13 -1.70 -7.89 -9.32
C ASN A 13 -2.06 -8.01 -10.81
N ASP A 14 -2.39 -9.21 -11.26
CA ASP A 14 -2.53 -9.49 -12.69
C ASP A 14 -3.94 -9.21 -13.17
N ALA A 15 -4.96 -9.78 -12.52
CA ALA A 15 -6.33 -9.64 -12.96
C ALA A 15 -6.93 -8.28 -12.57
N VAL A 16 -6.78 -7.86 -11.32
CA VAL A 16 -7.43 -6.62 -10.85
C VAL A 16 -6.63 -5.39 -11.25
N ILE A 17 -5.35 -5.31 -10.89
CA ILE A 17 -4.56 -4.09 -11.10
C ILE A 17 -4.13 -3.96 -12.56
N ARG A 18 -3.42 -4.95 -13.12
CA ARG A 18 -2.87 -4.85 -14.48
C ARG A 18 -3.94 -4.95 -15.57
N ASP A 19 -4.75 -6.01 -15.59
CA ASP A 19 -5.74 -6.22 -16.65
C ASP A 19 -6.92 -5.23 -16.54
N VAL A 20 -7.54 -5.12 -15.36
CA VAL A 20 -8.75 -4.29 -15.22
C VAL A 20 -8.42 -2.82 -14.97
N LEU A 21 -7.80 -2.46 -13.84
CA LEU A 21 -7.65 -1.04 -13.46
C LEU A 21 -6.73 -0.28 -14.42
N VAL A 22 -5.58 -0.84 -14.76
CA VAL A 22 -4.63 -0.22 -15.70
C VAL A 22 -5.07 -0.46 -17.15
N GLY A 23 -5.27 -1.72 -17.54
CA GLY A 23 -5.51 -2.09 -18.93
C GLY A 23 -6.87 -1.64 -19.48
N LYS A 24 -7.95 -1.88 -18.74
CA LYS A 24 -9.32 -1.57 -19.20
C LYS A 24 -9.80 -0.20 -18.76
N CYS A 25 -9.46 0.22 -17.54
CA CYS A 25 -9.93 1.49 -16.97
C CYS A 25 -8.94 2.66 -17.14
N GLY A 26 -7.69 2.39 -17.54
CA GLY A 26 -6.71 3.44 -17.84
C GLY A 26 -6.13 4.16 -16.61
N TYR A 27 -6.32 3.63 -15.39
CA TYR A 27 -5.74 4.21 -14.19
C TYR A 27 -4.21 4.06 -14.18
N ALA A 28 -3.50 5.09 -13.71
CA ALA A 28 -2.09 4.97 -13.39
C ALA A 28 -1.89 4.22 -12.07
N LEU A 29 -0.76 3.51 -11.90
CA LEU A 29 -0.47 2.82 -10.62
C LEU A 29 -0.53 3.76 -9.40
N ARG A 30 -0.03 5.00 -9.56
CA ARG A 30 -0.09 6.05 -8.53
C ARG A 30 -1.52 6.43 -8.10
N GLU A 31 -2.54 6.12 -8.90
CA GLU A 31 -3.96 6.41 -8.61
C GLU A 31 -4.63 5.24 -7.87
N ILE A 32 -3.97 4.09 -7.81
CA ILE A 32 -4.47 2.89 -7.16
C ILE A 32 -3.88 2.82 -5.75
N SER A 33 -4.74 2.75 -4.75
CA SER A 33 -4.36 2.58 -3.35
C SER A 33 -5.01 1.33 -2.77
N LEU A 34 -4.33 0.65 -1.85
CA LEU A 34 -4.84 -0.55 -1.21
C LEU A 34 -5.15 -0.28 0.27
N PHE A 35 -6.32 -0.71 0.70
CA PHE A 35 -6.75 -0.66 2.09
C PHE A 35 -7.04 -2.07 2.56
N GLY A 36 -6.49 -2.47 3.72
CA GLY A 36 -6.69 -3.81 4.23
C GLY A 36 -6.67 -3.89 5.76
N LEU A 37 -7.53 -4.75 6.29
CA LEU A 37 -7.61 -5.12 7.71
C LEU A 37 -7.05 -6.52 7.92
N GLY A 38 -6.21 -6.70 8.93
CA GLY A 38 -5.59 -7.98 9.27
C GLY A 38 -4.90 -8.60 8.06
N GLN A 39 -5.23 -9.84 7.74
CA GLN A 39 -4.64 -10.55 6.60
C GLN A 39 -4.81 -9.81 5.25
N GLY A 40 -5.88 -9.03 5.06
CA GLY A 40 -6.03 -8.18 3.88
C GLY A 40 -4.97 -7.08 3.78
N GLY A 41 -4.59 -6.49 4.92
CA GLY A 41 -3.51 -5.51 4.99
C GLY A 41 -2.14 -6.13 4.70
N MET A 42 -1.91 -7.34 5.21
CA MET A 42 -0.71 -8.12 4.90
C MET A 42 -0.59 -8.43 3.39
N LEU A 43 -1.70 -8.86 2.79
CA LEU A 43 -1.79 -9.12 1.35
C LEU A 43 -1.52 -7.85 0.53
N ALA A 44 -2.06 -6.70 0.93
CA ALA A 44 -1.82 -5.43 0.26
C ALA A 44 -0.32 -5.05 0.23
N LEU A 45 0.38 -5.23 1.36
CA LEU A 45 1.82 -5.00 1.45
C LEU A 45 2.61 -5.95 0.53
N LEU A 46 2.24 -7.23 0.49
CA LEU A 46 2.90 -8.20 -0.39
C LEU A 46 2.65 -7.90 -1.87
N ALA A 47 1.41 -7.59 -2.25
CA ALA A 47 1.00 -7.28 -3.61
C ALA A 47 1.78 -6.09 -4.16
N ALA A 48 1.87 -5.01 -3.36
CA ALA A 48 2.64 -3.82 -3.73
C ALA A 48 4.13 -4.11 -3.94
N ARG A 49 4.74 -4.95 -3.10
CA ARG A 49 6.15 -5.34 -3.26
C ARG A 49 6.38 -6.12 -4.55
N GLU A 50 5.51 -7.07 -4.84
CA GLU A 50 5.62 -7.91 -6.03
C GLU A 50 5.40 -7.12 -7.33
N LEU A 51 4.49 -6.13 -7.33
CA LEU A 51 4.29 -5.22 -8.46
C LEU A 51 5.56 -4.44 -8.80
N ASP A 52 6.20 -3.86 -7.80
CA ASP A 52 7.43 -3.07 -7.97
C ASP A 52 8.58 -3.93 -8.50
N LEU A 53 8.80 -5.13 -7.94
CA LEU A 53 9.80 -6.07 -8.44
C LEU A 53 9.53 -6.52 -9.89
N SER A 54 8.27 -6.79 -10.23
CA SER A 54 7.88 -7.21 -11.58
C SER A 54 8.14 -6.10 -12.61
N THR A 55 7.98 -4.82 -12.22
CA THR A 55 8.32 -3.68 -13.10
C THR A 55 9.83 -3.48 -13.24
N ALA A 56 10.61 -3.71 -12.17
CA ALA A 56 12.08 -3.61 -12.21
C ALA A 56 12.72 -4.72 -13.06
N SER A 57 12.11 -5.91 -13.12
CA SER A 57 12.62 -7.07 -13.87
C SER A 57 12.37 -7.03 -15.39
N GLY A 58 11.77 -5.96 -15.93
CA GLY A 58 11.64 -5.75 -17.38
C GLY A 58 10.65 -6.66 -18.12
N ALA A 59 9.92 -7.55 -17.43
CA ALA A 59 9.09 -8.59 -18.04
C ALA A 59 7.70 -8.14 -18.56
N ALA A 60 7.42 -6.83 -18.69
CA ALA A 60 6.11 -6.34 -19.16
C ALA A 60 6.18 -5.08 -20.05
N ALA A 61 7.26 -4.90 -20.82
CA ALA A 61 7.40 -3.79 -21.76
C ALA A 61 6.86 -4.14 -23.17
N THR A 62 5.55 -4.40 -23.26
CA THR A 62 4.77 -4.29 -24.52
C THR A 62 3.47 -3.53 -24.24
N ALA A 63 3.60 -2.31 -23.73
CA ALA A 63 2.53 -1.31 -23.77
C ALA A 63 3.03 -0.12 -24.59
N THR A 64 2.41 0.05 -25.75
CA THR A 64 2.59 1.10 -26.75
C THR A 64 2.47 2.50 -26.16
N ALA A 65 3.50 3.31 -26.45
CA ALA A 65 3.50 4.76 -26.69
C ALA A 65 2.77 5.70 -25.70
N GLY A 66 3.58 6.48 -24.96
CA GLY A 66 3.25 7.85 -24.58
C GLY A 66 2.89 8.10 -23.11
N SER A 67 3.88 8.20 -22.22
CA SER A 67 3.96 9.21 -21.13
C SER A 67 5.11 8.85 -20.17
N GLY A 68 5.87 9.86 -19.76
CA GLY A 68 7.20 9.72 -19.17
C GLY A 68 7.27 8.91 -17.87
N ARG A 69 8.42 8.27 -17.63
CA ARG A 69 8.89 7.63 -16.37
C ARG A 69 7.74 7.43 -15.35
N GLY A 70 6.76 6.61 -15.72
CA GLY A 70 5.55 6.44 -14.91
C GLY A 70 5.91 5.75 -13.62
N ASN A 71 5.59 6.37 -12.48
CA ASN A 71 5.77 5.78 -11.15
C ASN A 71 5.32 4.30 -11.14
N SER A 72 6.26 3.39 -10.93
CA SER A 72 6.02 1.94 -10.81
C SER A 72 5.32 1.55 -9.51
N THR A 73 5.00 2.52 -8.67
CA THR A 73 4.52 2.34 -7.30
C THR A 73 3.05 2.72 -7.18
N LEU A 74 2.33 1.99 -6.33
CA LEU A 74 0.96 2.34 -5.94
C LEU A 74 0.89 3.70 -5.24
N GLY A 75 -0.30 4.32 -5.27
CA GLY A 75 -0.59 5.60 -4.61
C GLY A 75 -0.43 5.57 -3.10
N GLY A 76 -0.76 4.44 -2.47
CA GLY A 76 -0.52 4.21 -1.05
C GLY A 76 -1.14 2.92 -0.53
N ILE A 77 -0.71 2.51 0.66
CA ILE A 77 -1.24 1.34 1.36
C ILE A 77 -1.64 1.74 2.77
N ILE A 78 -2.85 1.35 3.18
CA ILE A 78 -3.31 1.45 4.55
C ILE A 78 -3.51 0.03 5.05
N SER A 79 -2.68 -0.39 5.99
CA SER A 79 -2.75 -1.72 6.60
C SER A 79 -3.05 -1.59 8.08
N ILE A 80 -4.22 -2.08 8.47
CA ILE A 80 -4.71 -2.05 9.84
C ILE A 80 -4.51 -3.43 10.47
N GLY A 81 -3.74 -3.49 11.55
CA GLY A 81 -3.52 -4.71 12.33
C GLY A 81 -2.66 -5.76 11.65
N ALA A 82 -1.93 -5.39 10.59
CA ALA A 82 -1.05 -6.32 9.91
C ALA A 82 0.25 -5.65 9.44
N PRO A 83 1.41 -6.16 9.88
CA PRO A 83 2.70 -5.77 9.36
C PRO A 83 3.06 -6.58 8.12
N PHE A 84 4.21 -6.26 7.52
CA PHE A 84 4.81 -7.11 6.51
C PHE A 84 5.12 -8.52 7.08
N PRO A 85 4.77 -9.60 6.35
CA PRO A 85 4.91 -10.96 6.85
C PRO A 85 6.38 -11.36 6.99
N LEU A 86 6.67 -12.11 8.06
CA LEU A 86 8.02 -12.62 8.34
C LEU A 86 8.52 -13.57 7.24
N SER A 87 7.61 -14.38 6.67
CA SER A 87 7.92 -15.36 5.64
C SER A 87 8.53 -14.79 4.37
N SER A 88 8.24 -13.52 4.10
CA SER A 88 8.65 -12.81 2.89
C SER A 88 9.70 -11.74 3.20
N ALA A 89 10.07 -11.58 4.48
CA ALA A 89 11.06 -10.62 4.93
C ALA A 89 12.46 -11.07 4.51
N GLY A 90 13.24 -10.16 3.91
CA GLY A 90 14.62 -10.45 3.50
C GLY A 90 14.79 -11.00 2.08
N ASN A 91 13.71 -11.18 1.33
CA ASN A 91 13.76 -11.33 -0.14
C ASN A 91 14.28 -10.05 -0.82
N SER A 92 14.32 -8.94 -0.07
CA SER A 92 14.83 -7.62 -0.45
C SER A 92 16.35 -7.48 -0.42
N LYS A 93 17.13 -8.51 -0.02
CA LYS A 93 18.60 -8.42 0.10
C LYS A 93 19.34 -8.04 -1.20
N GLN A 94 18.66 -8.03 -2.36
CA GLN A 94 19.22 -7.63 -3.65
C GLN A 94 18.53 -6.41 -4.29
N GLY A 95 17.54 -5.78 -3.65
CA GLY A 95 16.69 -4.75 -4.27
C GLY A 95 16.48 -3.50 -3.42
N SER A 96 16.17 -2.37 -4.07
CA SER A 96 15.81 -1.13 -3.37
C SER A 96 14.49 -1.26 -2.59
N LYS A 97 14.32 -0.41 -1.58
CA LYS A 97 13.04 -0.30 -0.86
C LYS A 97 11.93 0.16 -1.82
N ASN A 98 10.71 -0.32 -1.58
CA ASN A 98 9.55 0.07 -2.36
C ASN A 98 9.11 1.46 -1.89
N ARG A 99 8.83 2.34 -2.84
CA ARG A 99 8.53 3.75 -2.58
C ARG A 99 7.05 4.04 -2.42
N THR A 100 6.17 3.03 -2.52
CA THR A 100 4.76 3.16 -2.15
C THR A 100 4.65 3.56 -0.69
N PRO A 101 3.97 4.68 -0.36
CA PRO A 101 3.79 5.10 1.01
C PRO A 101 2.87 4.14 1.75
N VAL A 102 3.21 3.83 3.00
CA VAL A 102 2.47 2.89 3.84
C VAL A 102 2.05 3.56 5.15
N LEU A 103 0.78 3.44 5.49
CA LEU A 103 0.26 3.68 6.83
C LEU A 103 0.00 2.33 7.51
N LEU A 104 0.76 2.03 8.55
CA LEU A 104 0.48 0.94 9.48
C LEU A 104 -0.34 1.48 10.65
N VAL A 105 -1.50 0.89 10.89
CA VAL A 105 -2.36 1.25 12.03
C VAL A 105 -2.56 0.05 12.95
N ALA A 106 -2.45 0.24 14.25
CA ALA A 106 -2.62 -0.84 15.23
C ALA A 106 -3.17 -0.32 16.56
N GLY A 107 -3.59 -1.22 17.45
CA GLY A 107 -3.82 -0.87 18.85
C GLY A 107 -2.51 -0.56 19.59
N ARG A 108 -2.63 0.14 20.74
CA ARG A 108 -1.49 0.54 21.58
C ARG A 108 -0.51 -0.59 21.87
N ASP A 109 -1.06 -1.74 22.27
CA ASP A 109 -0.31 -2.91 22.76
C ASP A 109 -0.47 -4.09 21.78
N SER A 110 -0.44 -3.84 20.46
CA SER A 110 -0.64 -4.87 19.45
C SER A 110 0.43 -5.98 19.53
N PRO A 111 0.05 -7.26 19.73
CA PRO A 111 1.00 -8.36 19.68
C PRO A 111 1.44 -8.68 18.24
N VAL A 112 0.63 -8.30 17.24
CA VAL A 112 0.88 -8.58 15.82
C VAL A 112 1.78 -7.51 15.22
N VAL A 113 1.46 -6.24 15.45
CA VAL A 113 2.24 -5.07 15.01
C VAL A 113 3.20 -4.67 16.13
N SER A 114 4.11 -5.59 16.46
CA SER A 114 5.22 -5.33 17.39
C SER A 114 6.28 -4.43 16.74
N ASP A 115 7.18 -3.86 17.54
CA ASP A 115 8.25 -3.00 17.02
C ASP A 115 9.19 -3.74 16.06
N GLY A 116 9.43 -5.03 16.32
CA GLY A 116 10.14 -5.89 15.38
C GLY A 116 9.40 -6.02 14.05
N ALA A 117 8.08 -6.11 14.07
CA ALA A 117 7.26 -6.19 12.86
C ALA A 117 7.19 -4.85 12.09
N VAL A 118 7.18 -3.72 12.80
CA VAL A 118 7.32 -2.39 12.22
C VAL A 118 8.67 -2.26 11.50
N ARG A 119 9.78 -2.64 12.17
CA ARG A 119 11.12 -2.61 11.57
C ARG A 119 11.21 -3.48 10.32
N ARG A 120 10.59 -4.67 10.32
CA ARG A 120 10.50 -5.51 9.11
C ARG A 120 9.78 -4.80 7.98
N THR A 121 8.68 -4.10 8.27
CA THR A 121 7.94 -3.35 7.24
C THR A 121 8.78 -2.17 6.71
N GLN A 122 9.52 -1.47 7.58
CA GLN A 122 10.45 -0.38 7.22
C GLN A 122 11.71 -0.86 6.47
N ALA A 123 12.08 -2.14 6.60
CA ALA A 123 13.13 -2.73 5.79
C ALA A 123 12.68 -2.91 4.33
N GLU A 124 11.37 -3.07 4.13
CA GLU A 124 10.78 -3.29 2.82
C GLU A 124 10.30 -1.98 2.17
N PHE A 125 9.67 -1.09 2.91
CA PHE A 125 9.13 0.16 2.37
C PHE A 125 9.96 1.36 2.81
N GLU A 126 10.16 2.31 1.90
CA GLU A 126 10.90 3.54 2.16
C GLU A 126 10.11 4.46 3.10
N PHE A 127 8.81 4.64 2.83
CA PHE A 127 7.94 5.55 3.57
C PHE A 127 6.91 4.75 4.36
N VAL A 128 7.16 4.57 5.67
CA VAL A 128 6.24 3.88 6.58
C VAL A 128 5.90 4.79 7.74
N GLU A 129 4.63 5.20 7.81
CA GLU A 129 4.04 5.86 8.95
C GLU A 129 3.36 4.82 9.84
N VAL A 130 3.54 4.94 11.16
CA VAL A 130 2.91 4.05 12.13
C VAL A 130 2.03 4.87 13.05
N HIS A 131 0.76 4.49 13.14
CA HIS A 131 -0.17 5.07 14.10
C HIS A 131 -0.71 4.01 15.04
N ARG A 132 -0.75 4.32 16.33
CA ARG A 132 -1.32 3.44 17.35
C ARG A 132 -2.53 4.08 18.00
N TYR A 133 -3.67 3.39 17.99
CA TYR A 133 -4.84 3.79 18.75
C TYR A 133 -4.50 3.85 20.25
N ALA A 134 -5.19 4.73 20.99
CA ALA A 134 -5.10 4.74 22.45
C ALA A 134 -5.62 3.43 23.07
N ARG A 135 -6.62 2.79 22.42
CA ARG A 135 -7.22 1.53 22.88
C ARG A 135 -6.39 0.30 22.49
N ARG A 136 -6.71 -0.81 23.16
CA ARG A 136 -6.22 -2.14 22.80
C ARG A 136 -6.97 -2.70 21.58
N GLY A 137 -6.27 -3.59 20.87
CA GLY A 137 -6.81 -4.35 19.74
C GLY A 137 -6.70 -3.63 18.39
N ASP A 138 -6.42 -4.41 17.36
CA ASP A 138 -6.06 -3.93 16.02
C ASP A 138 -7.25 -3.81 15.06
N GLY A 139 -8.48 -3.83 15.58
CA GLY A 139 -9.68 -3.70 14.77
C GLY A 139 -9.83 -2.32 14.16
N MET A 140 -10.77 -2.20 13.21
CA MET A 140 -11.10 -0.94 12.52
C MET A 140 -11.24 0.26 13.48
N PRO A 141 -10.85 1.47 13.04
CA PRO A 141 -11.09 2.70 13.78
C PRO A 141 -12.56 2.85 14.20
N ARG A 142 -12.79 3.32 15.43
CA ARG A 142 -14.13 3.46 16.02
C ARG A 142 -14.51 4.88 16.37
N SER A 143 -13.57 5.81 16.27
CA SER A 143 -13.76 7.22 16.62
C SER A 143 -13.13 8.12 15.57
N ARG A 144 -13.51 9.41 15.60
CA ARG A 144 -12.89 10.45 14.78
C ARG A 144 -11.39 10.55 15.02
N GLU A 145 -10.95 10.39 16.26
CA GLU A 145 -9.55 10.40 16.64
C GLU A 145 -8.79 9.23 16.00
N GLU A 146 -9.34 8.01 16.05
CA GLU A 146 -8.74 6.82 15.43
C GLU A 146 -8.74 6.91 13.89
N MET A 147 -9.75 7.56 13.30
CA MET A 147 -9.84 7.77 11.85
C MET A 147 -8.98 8.93 11.34
N GLY A 148 -8.68 9.92 12.18
CA GLY A 148 -7.93 11.12 11.79
C GLY A 148 -6.64 10.83 11.01
N PRO A 149 -5.75 9.95 11.50
CA PRO A 149 -4.53 9.56 10.80
C PRO A 149 -4.78 8.89 9.46
N VAL A 150 -5.79 8.01 9.37
CA VAL A 150 -6.18 7.33 8.11
C VAL A 150 -6.65 8.36 7.10
N MET A 151 -7.50 9.29 7.51
CA MET A 151 -7.99 10.37 6.65
C MET A 151 -6.87 11.33 6.22
N GLY A 152 -5.96 11.68 7.13
CA GLY A 152 -4.80 12.52 6.81
C GLY A 152 -3.84 11.83 5.84
N PHE A 153 -3.64 10.52 5.96
CA PHE A 153 -2.90 9.74 4.96
C PHE A 153 -3.61 9.71 3.61
N LEU A 154 -4.92 9.39 3.59
CA LEU A 154 -5.73 9.41 2.37
C LEU A 154 -5.68 10.77 1.68
N ALA A 155 -5.87 11.87 2.42
CA ALA A 155 -5.77 13.22 1.88
C ALA A 155 -4.41 13.45 1.21
N ARG A 156 -3.30 13.02 1.83
CA ARG A 156 -1.97 13.20 1.26
C ARG A 156 -1.75 12.42 -0.05
N ILE A 157 -2.24 11.18 -0.13
CA ILE A 157 -2.07 10.34 -1.34
C ILE A 157 -3.09 10.68 -2.43
N LEU A 158 -4.26 11.24 -2.06
CA LEU A 158 -5.33 11.64 -2.99
C LEU A 158 -5.23 13.09 -3.46
N ARG A 159 -4.18 13.84 -3.09
CA ARG A 159 -3.93 15.25 -3.49
C ARG A 159 -3.72 15.47 -5.01
N SER A 160 -4.18 14.54 -5.84
CA SER A 160 -4.42 14.78 -7.26
C SER A 160 -5.60 15.74 -7.42
N TRP A 161 -5.38 16.85 -8.12
CA TRP A 161 -6.39 17.83 -8.49
C TRP A 161 -7.20 17.39 -9.73
N ALA A 162 -6.99 16.18 -10.22
CA ALA A 162 -7.71 15.65 -11.38
C ALA A 162 -9.20 15.51 -11.05
N GLY A 163 -10.04 16.32 -11.70
CA GLY A 163 -11.50 16.31 -11.51
C GLY A 163 -12.04 17.35 -10.53
N VAL A 164 -11.19 18.13 -9.86
CA VAL A 164 -11.63 19.31 -9.10
C VAL A 164 -11.97 20.42 -10.12
N PRO A 165 -13.22 20.91 -10.18
CA PRO A 165 -13.58 22.00 -11.08
C PRO A 165 -12.71 23.22 -10.80
N GLY A 166 -12.14 23.82 -11.85
CA GLY A 166 -11.35 25.05 -11.73
C GLY A 166 -12.16 26.13 -11.01
N GLY A 167 -11.61 26.66 -9.91
CA GLY A 167 -12.29 27.65 -9.05
C GLY A 167 -12.82 27.11 -7.73
N SER A 168 -12.65 25.82 -7.45
CA SER A 168 -12.95 25.27 -6.12
C SER A 168 -11.95 25.78 -5.08
N VAL A 169 -12.46 26.36 -3.99
CA VAL A 169 -11.66 26.91 -2.87
C VAL A 169 -11.77 25.96 -1.67
N GLU A 170 -10.65 25.66 -1.02
CA GLU A 170 -10.62 24.87 0.21
C GLU A 170 -11.31 25.64 1.34
N VAL A 171 -12.35 25.05 1.93
CA VAL A 171 -13.03 25.65 3.08
C VAL A 171 -12.23 25.27 4.33
N SER A 172 -11.43 26.22 4.82
CA SER A 172 -10.70 26.17 6.10
C SER A 172 -11.62 26.33 7.31
#